data_AF-A0A4Y9ZZS3-F1
#
_entry.id   AF-A0A4Y9ZZS3-F1
#
_cell.length_a   1.000
_cell.length_b   1.000
_cell.length_c   1.000
_cell.angle_alpha   90.00
_cell.angle_beta   90.00
_cell.angle_gamma   90.00
#
_symmetry.space_group_name_H-M   'P 1'
#
loop_
_entity.id
_entity.type
_entity.pdbx_description
1 polymer ?
#
loop_
_entity_poly.entity_id
_entity_poly.type
_entity_poly.pdbx_seq_one_letter_code
_entity_poly.pdbx_strand_id
1 'polypeptide(L)'
;VRELWPHVALDRDEVGAAEREWVLEAEKLVEMFRETRMLFLTTRQNNPFGGMFPAKRRGRKKTAEAEEEEMASRLQLDLGTSSFFPQSSAVTVFRTISFDDWLELFMQYAFLLTRRGQYDVADEVLRHILFSNAYLSRSYQDKIRLALIAIAIHEKQWPAVVEQYRKLTIAYQFNNEPLRLLAACLASGFRSTDAFIVSTLQKHLLREIRLSDAAVKSKDNLRWSGRRWAMASGGGSKEDANEEEEGPAEELEKRQVAMPDVPTKNNPIMVTMYGHIALAAKSYQTAIFYLLHGYDYFKDDPLICLSLAIAYMGRAMQRQADNRHHFIAQAMAFLSQYREMRKDDPGGMDEVEFNFVGLHSLAVKHYERVLEMAEARTKTNPNDMGLAKEAAYNLSLIFVMTGATPLAESLYRRWLSL
;
A
#
# COMPACT_ATOMS: atom_id res chain seq x y z
N VAL A 1 8.27 -24.06 21.48
CA VAL A 1 7.66 -23.02 20.61
C VAL A 1 6.15 -22.93 20.79
N ARG A 2 5.33 -23.95 20.43
CA ARG A 2 3.86 -23.90 20.58
C ARG A 2 3.37 -23.66 22.02
N GLU A 3 4.04 -24.23 23.03
CA GLU A 3 3.71 -24.02 24.44
C GLU A 3 4.11 -22.63 24.97
N LEU A 4 5.12 -22.01 24.37
CA LEU A 4 5.63 -20.69 24.78
C LEU A 4 4.84 -19.54 24.13
N TRP A 5 4.20 -19.77 22.98
CA TRP A 5 3.48 -18.74 22.23
C TRP A 5 2.32 -18.08 23.00
N PRO A 6 1.46 -18.82 23.73
CA PRO A 6 0.39 -18.20 24.53
C PRO A 6 0.91 -17.19 25.56
N HIS A 7 2.09 -17.45 26.15
CA HIS A 7 2.72 -16.56 27.11
C HIS A 7 3.27 -15.29 26.44
N VAL A 8 3.80 -15.42 25.21
CA VAL A 8 4.29 -14.28 24.42
C VAL A 8 3.14 -13.41 23.89
N ALA A 9 2.01 -14.02 23.50
CA ALA A 9 0.86 -13.31 22.95
C ALA A 9 0.05 -12.51 23.99
N LEU A 10 0.16 -12.83 25.28
CA LEU A 10 -0.65 -12.25 26.35
C LEU A 10 -0.02 -11.04 27.07
N ASP A 11 1.18 -10.60 26.66
CA ASP A 11 1.88 -9.36 27.10
C ASP A 11 1.74 -9.05 28.60
N ARG A 12 1.95 -10.06 29.49
CA ARG A 12 1.98 -9.87 30.96
C ARG A 12 3.42 -9.69 31.46
N ASP A 13 3.62 -8.87 32.49
CA ASP A 13 4.93 -8.30 32.90
C ASP A 13 6.11 -9.27 33.21
N GLU A 14 5.94 -10.59 33.20
CA GLU A 14 7.02 -11.60 33.36
C GLU A 14 7.61 -12.11 32.00
N VAL A 15 7.16 -11.53 30.88
CA VAL A 15 7.27 -12.07 29.50
C VAL A 15 8.62 -11.89 28.80
N GLY A 16 9.51 -11.01 29.29
CA GLY A 16 10.79 -10.76 28.60
C GLY A 16 11.70 -11.99 28.48
N ALA A 17 11.63 -12.96 29.40
CA ALA A 17 12.43 -14.18 29.33
C ALA A 17 11.82 -15.21 28.36
N ALA A 18 10.53 -15.49 28.48
CA ALA A 18 9.81 -16.44 27.61
C ALA A 18 9.80 -15.99 26.14
N GLU A 19 9.68 -14.68 25.90
CA GLU A 19 9.77 -14.11 24.55
C GLU A 19 11.18 -14.21 23.97
N ARG A 20 12.22 -14.02 24.78
CA ARG A 20 13.62 -14.19 24.32
C ARG A 20 13.91 -15.65 23.97
N GLU A 21 13.47 -16.57 24.81
CA GLU A 21 13.60 -18.02 24.56
C GLU A 21 12.81 -18.43 23.31
N TRP A 22 11.56 -17.94 23.16
CA TRP A 22 10.77 -18.22 21.97
C TRP A 22 11.43 -17.71 20.69
N VAL A 23 11.95 -16.47 20.68
CA VAL A 23 12.62 -15.89 19.51
C VAL A 23 13.87 -16.68 19.15
N LEU A 24 14.66 -17.14 20.13
CA LEU A 24 15.86 -17.92 19.89
C LEU A 24 15.55 -19.31 19.30
N GLU A 25 14.50 -19.97 19.80
CA GLU A 25 14.07 -21.26 19.24
C GLU A 25 13.39 -21.09 17.87
N ALA A 26 12.63 -20.01 17.67
CA ALA A 26 12.04 -19.68 16.38
C ALA A 26 13.13 -19.37 15.34
N GLU A 27 14.17 -18.60 15.69
CA GLU A 27 15.30 -18.29 14.82
C GLU A 27 15.98 -19.55 14.29
N LYS A 28 16.26 -20.53 15.17
CA LYS A 28 16.83 -21.83 14.76
C LYS A 28 15.94 -22.55 13.75
N LEU A 29 14.62 -22.52 13.94
CA LEU A 29 13.67 -23.15 13.03
C LEU A 29 13.58 -22.40 11.70
N VAL A 30 13.58 -21.07 11.75
CA VAL A 30 13.55 -20.19 10.58
C VAL A 30 14.79 -20.39 9.73
N GLU A 31 15.98 -20.35 10.33
CA GLU A 31 17.24 -20.58 9.62
C GLU A 31 17.32 -22.00 9.06
N MET A 32 16.91 -23.02 9.82
CA MET A 32 16.84 -24.39 9.32
C MET A 32 15.96 -24.53 8.07
N PHE A 33 14.83 -23.81 8.03
CA PHE A 33 14.00 -23.76 6.85
C PHE A 33 14.71 -23.02 5.71
N ARG A 34 15.27 -21.83 5.95
CA ARG A 34 15.98 -20.99 4.96
C ARG A 34 17.19 -21.70 4.34
N GLU A 35 17.94 -22.47 5.12
CA GLU A 35 19.10 -23.23 4.66
C GLU A 35 18.74 -24.44 3.79
N THR A 36 17.48 -24.90 3.85
CA THR A 36 17.04 -26.06 3.07
C THR A 36 16.91 -25.69 1.59
N ARG A 37 18.02 -25.83 0.85
CA ARG A 37 18.12 -25.48 -0.59
C ARG A 37 17.03 -26.08 -1.46
N MET A 38 16.50 -27.26 -1.13
CA MET A 38 15.44 -27.92 -1.90
C MET A 38 14.12 -27.13 -1.92
N LEU A 39 13.90 -26.25 -0.93
CA LEU A 39 12.72 -25.40 -0.82
C LEU A 39 12.86 -24.07 -1.57
N PHE A 40 14.06 -23.70 -2.01
CA PHE A 40 14.33 -22.44 -2.68
C PHE A 40 14.85 -22.71 -4.09
N LEU A 41 14.22 -22.09 -5.08
CA LEU A 41 14.68 -22.18 -6.46
C LEU A 41 16.04 -21.48 -6.55
N THR A 42 17.11 -22.23 -6.77
CA THR A 42 18.42 -21.61 -7.00
C THR A 42 18.38 -20.82 -8.30
N THR A 43 18.82 -19.57 -8.25
CA THR A 43 18.86 -18.61 -9.37
C THR A 43 19.60 -19.12 -10.62
N ARG A 44 20.36 -20.23 -10.50
CA ARG A 44 21.09 -20.85 -11.61
C ARG A 44 20.27 -21.77 -12.50
N GLN A 45 19.11 -22.27 -12.05
CA GLN A 45 18.23 -23.07 -12.92
C GLN A 45 17.38 -22.22 -13.86
N ASN A 46 17.15 -20.94 -13.52
CA ASN A 46 16.25 -20.04 -14.26
C ASN A 46 16.93 -18.86 -14.96
N ASN A 47 18.26 -18.78 -14.97
CA ASN A 47 18.95 -17.73 -15.72
C ASN A 47 20.16 -18.28 -16.49
N PRO A 48 19.98 -18.86 -17.69
CA PRO A 48 21.06 -18.85 -18.66
C PRO A 48 21.22 -17.40 -19.12
N PHE A 49 21.92 -16.58 -18.33
CA PHE A 49 22.25 -15.22 -18.71
C PHE A 49 23.19 -15.27 -19.93
N GLY A 50 22.59 -15.31 -21.11
CA GLY A 50 23.22 -15.06 -22.40
C GLY A 50 23.55 -13.59 -22.47
N GLY A 51 24.63 -13.18 -21.79
CA GLY A 51 25.13 -11.82 -21.79
C GLY A 51 25.30 -11.31 -23.22
N MET A 52 24.52 -10.28 -23.54
CA MET A 52 24.50 -9.57 -24.81
C MET A 52 25.74 -8.66 -24.90
N PHE A 53 26.91 -9.26 -25.06
CA PHE A 53 28.03 -8.64 -25.75
C PHE A 53 28.31 -9.51 -26.98
N PRO A 54 28.19 -9.00 -28.22
CA PRO A 54 28.66 -9.73 -29.38
C PRO A 54 30.19 -9.70 -29.35
N ALA A 55 30.78 -10.59 -28.55
CA ALA A 55 32.21 -10.84 -28.58
C ALA A 55 32.50 -11.59 -29.88
N LYS A 56 32.81 -10.82 -30.93
CA LYS A 56 33.69 -11.29 -32.00
C LYS A 56 35.00 -11.73 -31.35
N ARG A 57 35.11 -12.98 -30.90
CA ARG A 57 36.40 -13.63 -30.64
C ARG A 57 36.35 -15.08 -31.10
N ARG A 58 37.27 -15.34 -32.04
CA ARG A 58 37.64 -16.62 -32.64
C ARG A 58 37.71 -17.74 -31.61
N GLY A 59 37.33 -18.93 -32.07
CA GLY A 59 37.17 -20.14 -31.29
C GLY A 59 38.35 -20.51 -30.41
N ARG A 60 38.01 -20.97 -29.21
CA ARG A 60 38.86 -21.75 -28.33
C ARG A 60 38.01 -22.97 -27.94
N LYS A 61 38.38 -24.14 -28.46
CA LYS A 61 37.77 -25.42 -28.05
C LYS A 61 37.82 -25.49 -26.52
N LYS A 62 36.65 -25.64 -25.87
CA LYS A 62 36.59 -26.10 -24.49
C LYS A 62 37.20 -27.50 -24.44
N THR A 63 37.94 -27.80 -23.38
CA THR A 63 38.53 -29.13 -23.13
C THR A 63 37.41 -30.10 -22.74
N ALA A 64 37.48 -31.34 -23.21
CA ALA A 64 36.47 -32.38 -22.94
C ALA A 64 36.23 -32.59 -21.43
N GLU A 65 37.26 -32.43 -20.60
CA GLU A 65 37.17 -32.51 -19.14
C GLU A 65 36.22 -31.46 -18.53
N ALA A 66 36.18 -30.24 -19.08
CA ALA A 66 35.28 -29.19 -18.59
C ALA A 66 33.83 -29.44 -19.01
N GLU A 67 33.62 -30.11 -20.14
CA GLU A 67 32.29 -30.54 -20.58
C GLU A 67 31.81 -31.76 -19.78
N GLU A 68 32.72 -32.65 -19.39
CA GLU A 68 32.46 -33.80 -18.52
C GLU A 68 32.14 -33.37 -17.08
N GLU A 69 32.84 -32.38 -16.51
CA GLU A 69 32.51 -31.81 -15.20
C GLU A 69 31.17 -31.05 -15.21
N GLU A 70 30.85 -30.35 -16.31
CA GLU A 70 29.54 -29.70 -16.50
C GLU A 70 28.41 -30.74 -16.63
N MET A 71 28.67 -31.85 -17.33
CA MET A 71 27.72 -32.95 -17.46
C MET A 71 27.55 -33.73 -16.14
N ALA A 72 28.63 -33.95 -15.39
CA ALA A 72 28.60 -34.62 -14.09
C ALA A 72 27.88 -33.80 -13.02
N SER A 73 28.09 -32.47 -13.00
CA SER A 73 27.37 -31.57 -12.10
C SER A 73 25.87 -31.48 -12.44
N ARG A 74 25.50 -31.52 -13.73
CA ARG A 74 24.10 -31.64 -14.17
C ARG A 74 23.48 -32.97 -13.76
N LEU A 75 24.18 -34.09 -13.94
CA LEU A 75 23.70 -35.41 -13.56
C LEU A 75 23.57 -35.57 -12.03
N GLN A 76 24.49 -35.00 -11.24
CA GLN A 76 24.35 -34.96 -9.77
C GLN A 76 23.13 -34.13 -9.32
N LEU A 77 22.84 -33.03 -10.02
CA LEU A 77 21.64 -32.22 -9.78
C LEU A 77 20.36 -32.99 -10.15
N ASP A 78 20.33 -33.68 -11.28
CA ASP A 78 19.18 -34.50 -11.70
C ASP A 78 18.96 -35.72 -10.77
N LEU A 79 20.04 -36.36 -10.31
CA LEU A 79 19.98 -37.47 -9.34
C LEU A 79 19.50 -37.01 -7.96
N GLY A 80 19.83 -35.78 -7.53
CA GLY A 80 19.31 -35.18 -6.29
C GLY A 80 17.86 -34.68 -6.39
N THR A 81 17.42 -34.30 -7.59
CA THR A 81 16.05 -33.79 -7.84
C THR A 81 15.05 -34.94 -8.07
N SER A 82 15.50 -36.05 -8.67
CA SER A 82 14.66 -37.22 -8.99
C SER A 82 14.37 -38.14 -7.79
N SER A 83 15.12 -38.03 -6.69
CA SER A 83 15.04 -38.98 -5.57
C SER A 83 14.20 -38.52 -4.36
N PHE A 84 13.68 -37.28 -4.34
CA PHE A 84 12.89 -36.77 -3.20
C PHE A 84 11.53 -36.17 -3.53
N PHE A 85 11.19 -35.98 -4.81
CA PHE A 85 9.86 -35.53 -5.21
C PHE A 85 9.19 -36.63 -6.03
N PRO A 86 8.37 -37.50 -5.42
CA PRO A 86 7.46 -38.32 -6.19
C PRO A 86 6.52 -37.37 -6.93
N GLN A 87 6.58 -37.39 -8.25
CA GLN A 87 5.51 -36.83 -9.06
C GLN A 87 4.21 -37.50 -8.59
N SER A 88 3.21 -36.68 -8.22
CA SER A 88 1.87 -37.04 -7.70
C SER A 88 1.65 -36.97 -6.16
N SER A 89 1.67 -35.76 -5.62
CA SER A 89 0.70 -35.19 -4.67
C SER A 89 1.27 -33.87 -4.14
N ALA A 90 0.45 -32.84 -3.95
CA ALA A 90 0.90 -31.59 -3.37
C ALA A 90 1.42 -31.89 -1.95
N VAL A 91 2.74 -31.92 -1.78
CA VAL A 91 3.35 -32.06 -0.46
C VAL A 91 2.97 -30.80 0.31
N THR A 92 2.12 -30.92 1.33
CA THR A 92 1.65 -29.80 2.17
C THR A 92 2.40 -29.72 3.50
N VAL A 93 3.32 -30.67 3.74
CA VAL A 93 3.96 -30.90 5.02
C VAL A 93 5.48 -30.95 4.83
N PHE A 94 6.20 -30.12 5.58
CA PHE A 94 7.66 -30.16 5.68
C PHE A 94 8.06 -30.51 7.11
N ARG A 95 8.85 -31.58 7.27
CA ARG A 95 9.30 -32.12 8.57
C ARG A 95 8.14 -32.26 9.58
N THR A 96 7.04 -32.87 9.15
CA THR A 96 5.81 -33.12 9.94
C THR A 96 4.96 -31.89 10.32
N ILE A 97 5.36 -30.69 9.88
CA ILE A 97 4.64 -29.43 10.12
C ILE A 97 4.05 -28.93 8.79
N SER A 98 2.83 -28.40 8.83
CA SER A 98 2.17 -27.86 7.64
C SER A 98 2.83 -26.56 7.17
N PHE A 99 2.76 -26.25 5.87
CA PHE A 99 3.24 -24.96 5.38
C PHE A 99 2.46 -23.76 5.95
N ASP A 100 1.20 -23.95 6.34
CA ASP A 100 0.42 -22.92 7.03
C ASP A 100 1.02 -22.60 8.41
N ASP A 101 1.34 -23.62 9.21
CA ASP A 101 1.96 -23.47 10.53
C ASP A 101 3.36 -22.82 10.41
N TRP A 102 4.13 -23.19 9.39
CA TRP A 102 5.42 -22.57 9.11
C TRP A 102 5.28 -21.09 8.76
N LEU A 103 4.31 -20.74 7.90
CA LEU A 103 4.04 -19.34 7.57
C LEU A 103 3.61 -18.53 8.79
N GLU A 104 2.77 -19.10 9.64
CA GLU A 104 2.39 -18.47 10.90
C GLU A 104 3.62 -18.21 11.78
N LEU A 105 4.51 -19.19 11.94
CA LEU A 105 5.77 -19.02 12.68
C LEU A 105 6.63 -17.89 12.09
N PHE A 106 6.77 -17.83 10.76
CA PHE A 106 7.54 -16.76 10.09
C PHE A 106 6.95 -15.37 10.34
N MET A 107 5.64 -15.22 10.22
CA MET A 107 4.97 -13.92 10.47
C MET A 107 5.08 -13.51 11.94
N GLN A 108 4.84 -14.45 12.87
CA GLN A 108 4.99 -14.22 14.31
C GLN A 108 6.42 -13.80 14.67
N TYR A 109 7.41 -14.48 14.11
CA TYR A 109 8.83 -14.15 14.29
C TYR A 109 9.16 -12.76 13.75
N ALA A 110 8.76 -12.44 12.52
CA ALA A 110 8.99 -11.13 11.91
C ALA A 110 8.33 -9.97 12.69
N PHE A 111 7.10 -10.17 13.19
CA PHE A 111 6.40 -9.16 13.99
C PHE A 111 7.09 -8.90 15.33
N LEU A 112 7.57 -9.95 16.00
CA LEU A 112 8.33 -9.80 17.25
C LEU A 112 9.69 -9.13 17.04
N LEU A 113 10.40 -9.47 15.96
CA LEU A 113 11.65 -8.80 15.60
C LEU A 113 11.43 -7.30 15.35
N THR A 114 10.35 -6.97 14.65
CA THR A 114 9.97 -5.56 14.37
C THR A 114 9.67 -4.81 15.67
N ARG A 115 8.93 -5.42 16.62
CA ARG A 115 8.69 -4.83 17.95
C ARG A 115 9.98 -4.57 18.73
N ARG A 116 11.05 -5.34 18.48
CA ARG A 116 12.39 -5.16 19.06
C ARG A 116 13.29 -4.18 18.28
N GLY A 117 12.77 -3.54 17.23
CA GLY A 117 13.52 -2.62 16.37
C GLY A 117 14.47 -3.30 15.39
N GLN A 118 14.35 -4.61 15.17
CA GLN A 118 15.17 -5.37 14.20
C GLN A 118 14.42 -5.53 12.87
N TYR A 119 14.06 -4.39 12.26
CA TYR A 119 13.31 -4.33 11.01
C TYR A 119 14.00 -5.05 9.84
N ASP A 120 15.29 -4.76 9.64
CA ASP A 120 16.02 -5.22 8.45
C ASP A 120 16.05 -6.76 8.36
N VAL A 121 16.21 -7.42 9.52
CA VAL A 121 16.18 -8.89 9.62
C VAL A 121 14.78 -9.43 9.34
N ALA A 122 13.73 -8.78 9.88
CA ALA A 122 12.35 -9.19 9.65
C ALA A 122 11.95 -9.06 8.16
N ASP A 123 12.33 -7.97 7.50
CA ASP A 123 12.12 -7.75 6.07
C ASP A 123 12.89 -8.76 5.23
N GLU A 124 14.16 -9.03 5.55
CA GLU A 124 14.97 -10.03 4.85
C GLU A 124 14.35 -11.43 4.92
N VAL A 125 13.93 -11.86 6.12
CA VAL A 125 13.33 -13.18 6.33
C VAL A 125 12.05 -13.32 5.50
N LEU A 126 11.12 -12.36 5.59
CA LEU A 126 9.87 -12.41 4.84
C LEU A 126 10.08 -12.33 3.32
N ARG A 127 11.03 -11.50 2.85
CA ARG A 127 11.38 -11.43 1.42
C ARG A 127 12.00 -12.73 0.92
N HIS A 128 12.86 -13.36 1.70
CA HIS A 128 13.48 -14.63 1.33
C HIS A 128 12.41 -15.72 1.17
N ILE A 129 11.41 -15.76 2.07
CA ILE A 129 10.32 -16.75 2.04
C ILE A 129 9.45 -16.62 0.79
N LEU A 130 9.30 -15.42 0.20
CA LEU A 130 8.56 -15.24 -1.06
C LEU A 130 9.13 -16.07 -2.22
N PHE A 131 10.42 -16.42 -2.18
CA PHE A 131 11.10 -17.22 -3.21
C PHE A 131 11.00 -18.74 -2.97
N SER A 132 10.36 -19.17 -1.87
CA SER A 132 10.24 -20.60 -1.58
C SER A 132 9.17 -21.25 -2.48
N ASN A 133 9.50 -22.44 -2.97
CA ASN A 133 8.60 -23.33 -3.71
C ASN A 133 7.29 -23.63 -2.96
N ALA A 134 7.33 -23.61 -1.62
CA ALA A 134 6.17 -23.88 -0.79
C ALA A 134 5.11 -22.75 -0.84
N TYR A 135 5.54 -21.52 -1.10
CA TYR A 135 4.70 -20.33 -0.98
C TYR A 135 4.43 -19.66 -2.33
N LEU A 136 4.54 -20.39 -3.44
CA LEU A 136 4.27 -19.87 -4.78
C LEU A 136 2.79 -19.52 -5.00
N SER A 137 1.89 -20.21 -4.29
CA SER A 137 0.46 -19.96 -4.38
C SER A 137 0.12 -18.51 -4.03
N ARG A 138 -0.77 -17.93 -4.82
CA ARG A 138 -1.18 -16.53 -4.69
C ARG A 138 -1.68 -16.17 -3.29
N SER A 139 -2.45 -17.05 -2.65
CA SER A 139 -2.94 -16.81 -1.28
C SER A 139 -1.80 -16.65 -0.27
N TYR A 140 -0.72 -17.42 -0.40
CA TYR A 140 0.44 -17.30 0.48
C TYR A 140 1.25 -16.03 0.20
N GLN A 141 1.46 -15.72 -1.09
CA GLN A 141 2.13 -14.49 -1.51
C GLN A 141 1.42 -13.25 -0.94
N ASP A 142 0.09 -13.22 -0.98
CA ASP A 142 -0.68 -12.09 -0.43
C ASP A 142 -0.53 -11.96 1.08
N LYS A 143 -0.60 -13.07 1.83
CA LYS A 143 -0.38 -13.07 3.28
C LYS A 143 1.01 -12.51 3.63
N ILE A 144 2.06 -12.95 2.93
CA ILE A 144 3.43 -12.49 3.17
C ILE A 144 3.57 -11.01 2.79
N ARG A 145 2.99 -10.56 1.67
CA ARG A 145 3.01 -9.14 1.27
C ARG A 145 2.28 -8.24 2.26
N LEU A 146 1.14 -8.67 2.79
CA LEU A 146 0.42 -7.95 3.84
C LEU A 146 1.24 -7.90 5.14
N ALA A 147 1.95 -8.98 5.50
CA ALA A 147 2.88 -8.99 6.62
C ALA A 147 4.05 -8.00 6.42
N LEU A 148 4.64 -7.96 5.21
CA LEU A 148 5.67 -6.98 4.83
C LEU A 148 5.16 -5.53 4.95
N ILE A 149 3.92 -5.27 4.50
CA ILE A 149 3.29 -3.96 4.64
C ILE A 149 3.11 -3.60 6.12
N ALA A 150 2.67 -4.56 6.95
CA ALA A 150 2.45 -4.32 8.39
C ALA A 150 3.75 -3.96 9.12
N ILE A 151 4.85 -4.70 8.90
CA ILE A 151 6.14 -4.37 9.53
C ILE A 151 6.68 -3.04 9.04
N ALA A 152 6.49 -2.72 7.75
CA ALA A 152 6.95 -1.47 7.17
C ALA A 152 6.18 -0.25 7.73
N ILE A 153 4.88 -0.40 8.02
CA ILE A 153 4.09 0.66 8.66
C ILE A 153 4.57 0.91 10.09
N HIS A 154 4.85 -0.14 10.87
CA HIS A 154 5.32 -0.01 12.25
C HIS A 154 6.61 0.83 12.33
N GLU A 155 7.56 0.54 11.45
CA GLU A 155 8.87 1.21 11.39
C GLU A 155 8.88 2.45 10.47
N LYS A 156 7.71 2.83 9.96
CA LYS A 156 7.50 4.02 9.10
C LYS A 156 8.36 4.00 7.82
N GLN A 157 8.59 2.82 7.27
CA GLN A 157 9.28 2.55 6.01
C GLN A 157 8.30 2.59 4.83
N TRP A 158 7.81 3.78 4.50
CA TRP A 158 6.81 3.99 3.44
C TRP A 158 7.22 3.54 2.03
N PRO A 159 8.51 3.62 1.61
CA PRO A 159 8.91 3.10 0.28
C PRO A 159 8.63 1.60 0.12
N ALA A 160 8.85 0.80 1.17
CA ALA A 160 8.56 -0.63 1.14
C ALA A 160 7.05 -0.90 1.02
N VAL A 161 6.21 -0.10 1.69
CA VAL A 161 4.75 -0.16 1.55
C VAL A 161 4.32 0.07 0.10
N VAL A 162 4.84 1.13 -0.55
CA VAL A 162 4.52 1.44 -1.95
C VAL A 162 5.01 0.33 -2.88
N GLU A 163 6.20 -0.23 -2.65
CA GLU A 163 6.73 -1.36 -3.41
C GLU A 163 5.79 -2.57 -3.36
N GLN A 164 5.38 -3.00 -2.17
CA GLN A 164 4.50 -4.16 -2.02
C GLN A 164 3.09 -3.91 -2.57
N TYR A 165 2.55 -2.70 -2.38
CA TYR A 165 1.29 -2.28 -3.00
C TYR A 165 1.33 -2.38 -4.53
N ARG A 166 2.42 -1.95 -5.17
CA ARG A 166 2.58 -2.04 -6.63
C ARG A 166 2.50 -3.49 -7.09
N LYS A 167 3.18 -4.41 -6.38
CA LYS A 167 3.13 -5.85 -6.67
C LYS A 167 1.70 -6.41 -6.53
N LEU A 168 0.96 -6.01 -5.50
CA LEU A 168 -0.45 -6.39 -5.33
C LEU A 168 -1.36 -5.83 -6.43
N THR A 169 -1.13 -4.60 -6.87
CA THR A 169 -1.92 -3.95 -7.94
C THR A 169 -1.69 -4.62 -9.29
N ILE A 170 -0.44 -4.99 -9.59
CA ILE A 170 -0.09 -5.75 -10.79
C ILE A 170 -0.76 -7.13 -10.78
N ALA A 171 -0.77 -7.81 -9.63
CA ALA A 171 -1.44 -9.09 -9.51
C ALA A 171 -2.97 -8.95 -9.67
N TYR A 172 -3.58 -8.00 -8.96
CA TYR A 172 -5.03 -7.77 -8.89
C TYR A 172 -5.47 -6.62 -9.79
N GLN A 173 -5.20 -6.74 -11.09
CA GLN A 173 -5.64 -5.74 -12.06
C GLN A 173 -7.14 -5.51 -11.99
N PHE A 174 -7.52 -4.24 -12.10
CA PHE A 174 -8.91 -3.76 -12.04
C PHE A 174 -9.63 -3.94 -10.70
N ASN A 175 -8.99 -4.52 -9.69
CA ASN A 175 -9.55 -4.59 -8.33
C ASN A 175 -9.33 -3.25 -7.59
N ASN A 176 -10.32 -2.86 -6.80
CA ASN A 176 -10.27 -1.68 -5.95
C ASN A 176 -9.59 -1.91 -4.60
N GLU A 177 -9.50 -3.16 -4.14
CA GLU A 177 -8.93 -3.47 -2.82
C GLU A 177 -7.47 -3.01 -2.65
N PRO A 178 -6.55 -3.18 -3.62
CA PRO A 178 -5.21 -2.63 -3.49
C PRO A 178 -5.20 -1.11 -3.34
N LEU A 179 -6.07 -0.39 -4.07
CA LEU A 179 -6.17 1.08 -4.00
C LEU A 179 -6.65 1.53 -2.61
N ARG A 180 -7.62 0.81 -2.03
CA ARG A 180 -8.11 1.05 -0.67
C ARG A 180 -7.03 0.79 0.37
N LEU A 181 -6.27 -0.29 0.19
CA LEU A 181 -5.12 -0.61 1.05
C LEU A 181 -4.07 0.50 1.01
N LEU A 182 -3.71 1.00 -0.17
CA LEU A 182 -2.76 2.12 -0.29
C LEU A 182 -3.24 3.36 0.47
N ALA A 183 -4.51 3.73 0.29
CA ALA A 183 -5.10 4.89 0.95
C ALA A 183 -5.09 4.73 2.48
N ALA A 184 -5.42 3.54 2.99
CA ALA A 184 -5.39 3.23 4.41
C ALA A 184 -3.96 3.27 4.98
N CYS A 185 -2.98 2.71 4.26
CA CYS A 185 -1.59 2.66 4.72
C CYS A 185 -0.92 4.04 4.73
N LEU A 186 -1.27 4.94 3.81
CA LEU A 186 -0.63 6.25 3.66
C LEU A 186 -1.47 7.43 4.21
N ALA A 187 -2.52 7.14 4.99
CA ALA A 187 -3.54 8.11 5.40
C ALA A 187 -3.01 9.34 6.16
N SER A 188 -1.95 9.21 6.96
CA SER A 188 -1.50 10.31 7.83
C SER A 188 0.02 10.40 7.97
N GLY A 189 0.54 11.62 7.90
CA GLY A 189 1.93 11.94 8.21
C GLY A 189 2.67 12.61 7.06
N PHE A 190 3.69 13.40 7.41
CA PHE A 190 4.52 14.06 6.41
C PHE A 190 5.29 13.05 5.54
N ARG A 191 5.92 12.05 6.17
CA ARG A 191 6.70 11.03 5.46
C ARG A 191 5.84 10.10 4.59
N SER A 192 4.60 9.81 4.98
CA SER A 192 3.67 9.02 4.15
C SER A 192 3.21 9.83 2.94
N THR A 193 2.99 11.14 3.11
CA THR A 193 2.67 12.06 2.02
C THR A 193 3.79 12.11 0.99
N ASP A 194 5.05 12.19 1.43
CA ASP A 194 6.21 12.15 0.54
C ASP A 194 6.23 10.88 -0.32
N ALA A 195 5.91 9.72 0.28
CA ALA A 195 5.82 8.45 -0.44
C ALA A 195 4.61 8.40 -1.40
N PHE A 196 3.51 9.06 -1.06
CA PHE A 196 2.29 9.14 -1.86
C PHE A 196 2.47 10.00 -3.13
N ILE A 197 3.30 11.05 -3.07
CA ILE A 197 3.54 11.95 -4.21
C ILE A 197 4.70 11.53 -5.12
N VAL A 198 5.33 10.37 -4.86
CA VAL A 198 6.48 9.91 -5.66
C VAL A 198 6.08 9.70 -7.12
N SER A 199 6.94 10.15 -8.03
CA SER A 199 6.70 10.08 -9.47
C SER A 199 6.54 8.65 -10.00
N THR A 200 7.20 7.66 -9.39
CA THR A 200 7.08 6.24 -9.74
C THR A 200 5.66 5.71 -9.49
N LEU A 201 5.07 6.04 -8.33
CA LEU A 201 3.69 5.72 -7.99
C LEU A 201 2.71 6.44 -8.92
N GLN A 202 2.92 7.73 -9.16
CA GLN A 202 2.10 8.53 -10.08
C GLN A 202 2.11 7.94 -11.51
N LYS A 203 3.29 7.59 -12.05
CA LYS A 203 3.42 6.93 -13.36
C LYS A 203 2.72 5.57 -13.38
N HIS A 204 2.87 4.77 -12.33
CA HIS A 204 2.21 3.47 -12.22
C HIS A 204 0.69 3.61 -12.24
N LEU A 205 0.11 4.48 -11.38
CA LEU A 205 -1.34 4.68 -11.33
C LEU A 205 -1.90 5.24 -12.64
N LEU A 206 -1.18 6.16 -13.30
CA LEU A 206 -1.58 6.67 -14.62
C LEU A 206 -1.61 5.58 -15.70
N ARG A 207 -0.68 4.62 -15.65
CA ARG A 207 -0.67 3.46 -16.55
C ARG A 207 -1.89 2.56 -16.31
N GLU A 208 -2.23 2.29 -15.06
CA GLU A 208 -3.42 1.51 -14.71
C GLU A 208 -4.73 2.24 -15.11
N ILE A 209 -4.81 3.55 -14.93
CA ILE A 209 -5.96 4.35 -15.41
C ILE A 209 -6.11 4.19 -16.93
N ARG A 210 -5.04 4.39 -17.70
CA ARG A 210 -5.07 4.24 -19.17
C ARG A 210 -5.47 2.82 -19.59
N LEU A 211 -5.00 1.81 -18.87
CA LEU A 211 -5.38 0.42 -19.11
C LEU A 211 -6.88 0.19 -18.84
N SER A 212 -7.39 0.72 -17.73
CA SER A 212 -8.81 0.63 -17.37
C SER A 212 -9.72 1.38 -18.34
N ASP A 213 -9.30 2.55 -18.83
CA ASP A 213 -10.04 3.32 -19.83
C ASP A 213 -10.06 2.58 -21.18
N ALA A 214 -8.93 1.98 -21.57
CA ALA A 214 -8.85 1.16 -22.78
C ALA A 214 -9.73 -0.08 -22.68
N ALA A 215 -9.80 -0.69 -21.49
CA ALA A 215 -10.67 -1.83 -21.21
C ALA A 215 -12.16 -1.52 -21.42
N VAL A 216 -12.58 -0.31 -21.05
CA VAL A 216 -13.98 0.11 -21.20
C VAL A 216 -14.27 0.59 -22.63
N LYS A 217 -13.38 1.39 -23.23
CA LYS A 217 -13.64 2.08 -24.52
C LYS A 217 -13.20 1.30 -25.75
N SER A 218 -12.10 0.55 -25.67
CA SER A 218 -11.45 -0.07 -26.83
C SER A 218 -10.91 -1.46 -26.48
N LYS A 219 -11.82 -2.41 -26.27
CA LYS A 219 -11.50 -3.80 -25.89
C LYS A 219 -10.53 -4.48 -26.86
N ASP A 220 -10.58 -4.12 -28.14
CA ASP A 220 -9.73 -4.69 -29.19
C ASP A 220 -8.23 -4.34 -29.04
N ASN A 221 -7.91 -3.30 -28.25
CA ASN A 221 -6.54 -2.87 -27.99
C ASN A 221 -5.90 -3.57 -26.77
N LEU A 222 -6.63 -4.44 -26.08
CA LEU A 222 -6.09 -5.19 -24.94
C LEU A 222 -5.52 -6.53 -25.39
N ARG A 223 -4.30 -6.81 -24.93
CA ARG A 223 -3.66 -8.12 -25.10
C ARG A 223 -3.34 -8.70 -23.73
N TRP A 224 -3.70 -9.96 -23.54
CA TRP A 224 -3.22 -10.75 -22.41
C TRP A 224 -1.81 -11.25 -22.70
N SER A 225 -0.82 -10.78 -21.94
CA SER A 225 0.59 -11.15 -22.06
C SER A 225 1.19 -11.28 -20.65
N GLY A 226 1.94 -12.34 -20.37
CA GLY A 226 2.60 -12.53 -19.07
C GLY A 226 1.66 -12.56 -17.86
N ARG A 227 0.49 -13.21 -17.98
CA ARG A 227 -0.59 -13.22 -16.96
C ARG A 227 -1.13 -11.83 -16.59
N ARG A 228 -1.00 -10.85 -17.50
CA ARG A 228 -1.43 -9.47 -17.30
C ARG A 228 -2.11 -8.92 -18.55
N TRP A 229 -3.08 -8.04 -18.37
CA TRP A 229 -3.61 -7.19 -19.42
C TRP A 229 -2.61 -6.07 -19.71
N ALA A 230 -2.22 -5.96 -20.97
CA ALA A 230 -1.36 -4.91 -21.49
C ALA A 230 -1.97 -4.27 -22.74
N MET A 231 -1.58 -3.03 -23.01
CA MET A 231 -2.02 -2.31 -24.21
C MET A 231 -1.27 -2.83 -25.44
N ALA A 232 -1.96 -3.12 -26.54
CA ALA A 232 -1.40 -3.74 -27.73
C ALA A 232 -0.42 -2.84 -28.52
N SER A 233 -0.50 -1.51 -28.37
CA SER A 233 0.27 -0.54 -29.18
C SER A 233 1.28 0.31 -28.39
N GLY A 234 1.64 -0.06 -27.17
CA GLY A 234 2.63 0.65 -26.37
C GLY A 234 3.86 -0.23 -26.14
N GLY A 235 4.96 0.07 -26.81
CA GLY A 235 6.25 -0.50 -26.43
C GLY A 235 6.47 -0.24 -24.94
N GLY A 236 6.60 -1.31 -24.16
CA GLY A 236 6.86 -1.22 -22.73
C GLY A 236 8.00 -0.24 -22.51
N SER A 237 7.74 0.81 -21.74
CA SER A 237 8.79 1.68 -21.24
C SER A 237 9.86 0.78 -20.61
N LYS A 238 11.12 0.90 -21.03
CA LYS A 238 12.28 0.14 -20.49
C LYS A 238 12.40 0.13 -18.96
N GLU A 239 11.65 0.97 -18.25
CA GLU A 239 11.50 0.92 -16.79
C GLU A 239 10.76 -0.36 -16.31
N ASP A 240 9.85 -0.94 -17.11
CA ASP A 240 9.16 -2.20 -16.75
C ASP A 240 10.13 -3.40 -16.76
N ALA A 241 10.96 -3.52 -17.80
CA ALA A 241 11.93 -4.60 -17.91
C ALA A 241 13.06 -4.59 -16.85
N ASN A 242 13.22 -3.49 -16.11
CA ASN A 242 14.28 -3.32 -15.10
C ASN A 242 13.76 -3.43 -13.65
N GLU A 243 12.43 -3.31 -13.45
CA GLU A 243 11.77 -3.64 -12.17
C GLU A 243 11.25 -5.10 -12.16
N GLU A 244 11.31 -5.78 -13.31
CA GLU A 244 11.12 -7.21 -13.51
C GLU A 244 12.35 -8.00 -13.02
N GLU A 245 12.60 -8.03 -11.72
CA GLU A 245 13.12 -9.27 -11.14
C GLU A 245 11.94 -10.26 -11.09
N GLU A 246 11.68 -10.91 -12.24
CA GLU A 246 10.79 -12.06 -12.31
C GLU A 246 11.32 -13.11 -11.32
N GLY A 247 10.62 -13.26 -10.19
CA GLY A 247 10.92 -14.30 -9.25
C GLY A 247 10.67 -15.66 -9.92
N PRO A 248 11.49 -16.69 -9.63
CA PRO A 248 11.37 -18.03 -10.24
C PRO A 248 10.02 -18.74 -9.94
N ALA A 249 9.18 -18.14 -9.10
CA ALA A 249 7.78 -18.44 -8.87
C ALA A 249 6.90 -18.40 -10.13
N GLU A 250 7.21 -17.53 -11.09
CA GLU A 250 6.26 -17.16 -12.15
C GLU A 250 6.22 -18.15 -13.33
N GLU A 251 7.31 -18.90 -13.56
CA GLU A 251 7.42 -19.91 -14.63
C GLU A 251 6.79 -21.26 -14.27
N LEU A 252 6.83 -21.66 -13.00
CA LEU A 252 6.43 -23.01 -12.57
C LEU A 252 4.92 -23.21 -12.49
N GLU A 253 4.13 -22.13 -12.38
CA GLU A 253 2.70 -22.31 -12.29
C GLU A 253 2.05 -22.67 -13.63
N LYS A 254 2.08 -21.94 -14.76
CA LYS A 254 1.38 -22.27 -16.04
C LYS A 254 -0.08 -22.80 -15.98
N ARG A 255 -0.64 -23.04 -14.80
CA ARG A 255 -1.91 -23.69 -14.51
C ARG A 255 -2.86 -22.59 -14.07
N GLN A 256 -3.66 -22.18 -15.04
CA GLN A 256 -4.99 -21.58 -14.85
C GLN A 256 -5.03 -20.42 -13.85
N VAL A 257 -4.28 -19.35 -14.11
CA VAL A 257 -4.71 -18.05 -13.58
C VAL A 257 -5.95 -17.65 -14.38
N ALA A 258 -7.10 -17.65 -13.72
CA ALA A 258 -8.35 -17.17 -14.30
C ALA A 258 -8.12 -15.75 -14.84
N MET A 259 -8.44 -15.55 -16.11
CA MET A 259 -8.35 -14.24 -16.75
C MET A 259 -9.26 -13.28 -15.99
N PRO A 260 -8.74 -12.19 -15.41
CA PRO A 260 -9.56 -11.21 -14.70
C PRO A 260 -10.60 -10.64 -15.67
N ASP A 261 -11.83 -10.51 -15.18
CA ASP A 261 -12.91 -9.93 -15.97
C ASP A 261 -12.56 -8.49 -16.35
N VAL A 262 -12.75 -8.18 -17.63
CA VAL A 262 -12.48 -6.86 -18.18
C VAL A 262 -13.57 -5.89 -17.69
N PRO A 263 -13.20 -4.73 -17.13
CA PRO A 263 -14.17 -3.73 -16.69
C PRO A 263 -15.14 -3.31 -17.79
N THR A 264 -16.42 -3.17 -17.42
CA THR A 264 -17.47 -2.66 -18.31
C THR A 264 -17.83 -1.20 -18.05
N LYS A 265 -17.50 -0.69 -16.85
CA LYS A 265 -17.76 0.67 -16.40
C LYS A 265 -16.45 1.33 -15.97
N ASN A 266 -16.41 2.65 -16.11
CA ASN A 266 -15.28 3.43 -15.61
C ASN A 266 -15.22 3.35 -14.09
N ASN A 267 -14.00 3.35 -13.56
CA ASN A 267 -13.76 3.23 -12.13
C ASN A 267 -13.49 4.61 -11.50
N PRO A 268 -14.38 5.11 -10.62
CA PRO A 268 -14.18 6.41 -9.96
C PRO A 268 -12.97 6.41 -9.02
N ILE A 269 -12.65 5.28 -8.36
CA ILE A 269 -11.60 5.24 -7.32
C ILE A 269 -10.22 5.52 -7.93
N MET A 270 -9.91 4.93 -9.09
CA MET A 270 -8.59 5.11 -9.72
C MET A 270 -8.32 6.57 -10.09
N VAL A 271 -9.29 7.23 -10.75
CA VAL A 271 -9.15 8.63 -11.17
C VAL A 271 -9.15 9.58 -9.97
N THR A 272 -9.98 9.31 -8.96
CA THR A 272 -10.02 10.08 -7.71
C THR A 272 -8.70 9.99 -6.96
N MET A 273 -8.13 8.78 -6.83
CA MET A 273 -6.85 8.56 -6.16
C MET A 273 -5.71 9.32 -6.86
N TYR A 274 -5.70 9.34 -8.19
CA TYR A 274 -4.72 10.13 -8.95
C TYR A 274 -4.93 11.64 -8.76
N GLY A 275 -6.19 12.08 -8.70
CA GLY A 275 -6.57 13.44 -8.33
C GLY A 275 -6.04 13.83 -6.95
N HIS A 276 -6.12 12.94 -5.97
CA HIS A 276 -5.57 13.13 -4.62
C HIS A 276 -4.04 13.20 -4.61
N ILE A 277 -3.33 12.35 -5.37
CA ILE A 277 -1.87 12.44 -5.54
C ILE A 277 -1.50 13.82 -6.12
N ALA A 278 -2.21 14.26 -7.17
CA ALA A 278 -1.98 15.57 -7.78
C ALA A 278 -2.28 16.73 -6.82
N LEU A 279 -3.31 16.59 -5.98
CA LEU A 279 -3.68 17.57 -4.97
C LEU A 279 -2.59 17.69 -3.90
N ALA A 280 -2.09 16.56 -3.38
CA ALA A 280 -0.99 16.51 -2.42
C ALA A 280 0.30 17.09 -3.01
N ALA A 281 0.57 16.87 -4.30
CA ALA A 281 1.66 17.48 -5.05
C ALA A 281 1.43 18.96 -5.40
N LYS A 282 0.34 19.59 -4.92
CA LYS A 282 -0.07 20.99 -5.20
C LYS A 282 -0.24 21.30 -6.70
N SER A 283 -0.47 20.28 -7.52
CA SER A 283 -0.82 20.40 -8.93
C SER A 283 -2.33 20.56 -9.08
N TYR A 284 -2.87 21.70 -8.62
CA TYR A 284 -4.31 21.89 -8.50
C TYR A 284 -5.07 21.78 -9.83
N GLN A 285 -4.50 22.24 -10.94
CA GLN A 285 -5.13 22.11 -12.26
C GLN A 285 -5.35 20.64 -12.65
N THR A 286 -4.31 19.81 -12.45
CA THR A 286 -4.37 18.37 -12.71
C THR A 286 -5.32 17.69 -11.74
N ALA A 287 -5.28 18.07 -10.46
CA ALA A 287 -6.20 17.54 -9.45
C ALA A 287 -7.66 17.81 -9.82
N ILE A 288 -8.01 19.05 -10.18
CA ILE A 288 -9.36 19.43 -10.62
C ILE A 288 -9.81 18.58 -11.81
N PHE A 289 -8.94 18.39 -12.81
CA PHE A 289 -9.26 17.60 -14.00
C PHE A 289 -9.65 16.14 -13.64
N TYR A 290 -8.82 15.45 -12.86
CA TYR A 290 -9.09 14.05 -12.51
C TYR A 290 -10.19 13.88 -11.47
N LEU A 291 -10.32 14.81 -10.52
CA LEU A 291 -11.41 14.79 -9.54
C LEU A 291 -12.76 15.10 -10.17
N LEU A 292 -12.82 15.96 -11.20
CA LEU A 292 -14.04 16.16 -11.99
C LEU A 292 -14.43 14.91 -12.77
N HIS A 293 -13.47 14.17 -13.33
CA HIS A 293 -13.77 12.86 -13.93
C HIS A 293 -14.31 11.87 -12.89
N GLY A 294 -13.73 11.85 -11.68
CA GLY A 294 -14.25 11.06 -10.56
C GLY A 294 -15.68 11.45 -10.20
N TYR A 295 -15.96 12.75 -10.13
CA TYR A 295 -17.29 13.30 -9.87
C TYR A 295 -18.29 12.94 -10.98
N ASP A 296 -17.89 13.01 -12.25
CA ASP A 296 -18.74 12.61 -13.38
C ASP A 296 -19.10 11.12 -13.35
N TYR A 297 -18.19 10.28 -12.85
CA TYR A 297 -18.43 8.84 -12.69
C TYR A 297 -19.29 8.52 -11.47
N PHE A 298 -19.10 9.25 -10.36
CA PHE A 298 -19.85 9.07 -9.13
C PHE A 298 -20.02 10.42 -8.39
N LYS A 299 -21.20 11.04 -8.56
CA LYS A 299 -21.50 12.39 -8.05
C LYS A 299 -21.81 12.42 -6.56
N ASP A 300 -22.29 11.31 -6.01
CA ASP A 300 -22.75 11.19 -4.62
C ASP A 300 -21.60 10.78 -3.67
N ASP A 301 -20.39 11.29 -3.92
CA ASP A 301 -19.22 11.08 -3.06
C ASP A 301 -18.85 12.39 -2.33
N PRO A 302 -19.06 12.46 -1.01
CA PRO A 302 -18.67 13.62 -0.21
C PRO A 302 -17.16 13.91 -0.30
N LEU A 303 -16.32 12.88 -0.35
CA LEU A 303 -14.87 13.04 -0.38
C LEU A 303 -14.40 13.70 -1.68
N ILE A 304 -15.00 13.34 -2.82
CA ILE A 304 -14.69 13.98 -4.11
C ILE A 304 -15.09 15.46 -4.06
N CYS A 305 -16.27 15.78 -3.51
CA CYS A 305 -16.72 17.17 -3.37
C CYS A 305 -15.79 17.98 -2.47
N LEU A 306 -15.41 17.45 -1.31
CA LEU A 306 -14.46 18.09 -0.41
C LEU A 306 -13.09 18.29 -1.09
N SER A 307 -12.60 17.28 -1.80
CA SER A 307 -11.32 17.34 -2.51
C SER A 307 -11.34 18.36 -3.65
N LEU A 308 -12.43 18.45 -4.40
CA LEU A 308 -12.63 19.48 -5.43
C LEU A 308 -12.63 20.88 -4.82
N ALA A 309 -13.32 21.07 -3.70
CA ALA A 309 -13.32 22.36 -3.01
C ALA A 309 -11.90 22.78 -2.59
N ILE A 310 -11.12 21.88 -2.01
CA ILE A 310 -9.72 22.13 -1.63
C ILE A 310 -8.88 22.43 -2.88
N ALA A 311 -9.07 21.68 -3.96
CA ALA A 311 -8.34 21.89 -5.21
C ALA A 311 -8.65 23.24 -5.85
N TYR A 312 -9.92 23.65 -5.91
CA TYR A 312 -10.33 24.96 -6.42
C TYR A 312 -9.85 26.11 -5.54
N MET A 313 -9.93 25.97 -4.22
CA MET A 313 -9.39 26.96 -3.28
C MET A 313 -7.87 27.11 -3.45
N GLY A 314 -7.14 25.99 -3.54
CA GLY A 314 -5.71 25.96 -3.82
C GLY A 314 -5.37 26.63 -5.15
N ARG A 315 -6.14 26.35 -6.21
CA ARG A 315 -5.98 26.99 -7.53
C ARG A 315 -6.20 28.50 -7.47
N ALA A 316 -7.18 28.98 -6.70
CA ALA A 316 -7.47 30.40 -6.53
C ALA A 316 -6.32 31.18 -5.84
N MET A 317 -5.57 30.51 -4.96
CA MET A 317 -4.42 31.09 -4.24
C MET A 317 -3.12 31.08 -5.06
N GLN A 318 -3.06 30.38 -6.19
CA GLN A 318 -1.87 30.40 -7.05
C GLN A 318 -1.71 31.75 -7.77
N ARG A 319 -0.44 32.11 -8.04
CA ARG A 319 -0.08 33.37 -8.71
C ARG A 319 -0.79 33.54 -10.06
N GLN A 320 -0.88 32.46 -10.84
CA GLN A 320 -1.47 32.42 -12.19
C GLN A 320 -2.92 31.90 -12.19
N ALA A 321 -3.80 32.52 -11.43
CA ALA A 321 -5.23 32.19 -11.45
C ALA A 321 -5.98 33.18 -12.35
N ASP A 322 -6.63 32.69 -13.41
CA ASP A 322 -7.31 33.53 -14.40
C ASP A 322 -8.45 34.32 -13.74
N ASN A 323 -9.36 33.62 -13.07
CA ASN A 323 -10.45 34.24 -12.31
C ASN A 323 -10.56 33.65 -10.90
N ARG A 324 -9.86 34.30 -9.96
CA ARG A 324 -9.80 33.88 -8.55
C ARG A 324 -11.19 33.81 -7.90
N HIS A 325 -12.02 34.81 -8.16
CA HIS A 325 -13.37 34.86 -7.58
C HIS A 325 -14.24 33.71 -8.08
N HIS A 326 -14.12 33.36 -9.36
CA HIS A 326 -14.84 32.22 -9.91
C HIS A 326 -14.41 30.89 -9.29
N PHE A 327 -13.10 30.68 -9.11
CA PHE A 327 -12.60 29.47 -8.43
C PHE A 327 -13.05 29.39 -6.97
N ILE A 328 -13.07 30.51 -6.25
CA ILE A 328 -13.60 30.55 -4.88
C ILE A 328 -15.10 30.20 -4.88
N ALA A 329 -15.89 30.75 -5.81
CA ALA A 329 -17.31 30.42 -5.93
C ALA A 329 -17.53 28.93 -6.22
N GLN A 330 -16.74 28.33 -7.11
CA GLN A 330 -16.76 26.89 -7.38
C GLN A 330 -16.40 26.06 -6.14
N ALA A 331 -15.37 26.46 -5.40
CA ALA A 331 -14.98 25.78 -4.15
C ALA A 331 -16.13 25.80 -3.13
N MET A 332 -16.79 26.95 -2.94
CA MET A 332 -17.93 27.08 -2.03
C MET A 332 -19.14 26.27 -2.49
N ALA A 333 -19.37 26.14 -3.80
CA ALA A 333 -20.43 25.29 -4.35
C ALA A 333 -20.20 23.81 -4.00
N PHE A 334 -18.99 23.30 -4.20
CA PHE A 334 -18.65 21.92 -3.82
C PHE A 334 -18.66 21.68 -2.31
N LEU A 335 -18.23 22.64 -1.48
CA LEU A 335 -18.39 22.55 -0.01
C LEU A 335 -19.86 22.49 0.41
N SER A 336 -20.72 23.23 -0.27
CA SER A 336 -22.17 23.21 0.01
C SER A 336 -22.79 21.86 -0.35
N GLN A 337 -22.38 21.26 -1.47
CA GLN A 337 -22.78 19.89 -1.85
C GLN A 337 -22.26 18.84 -0.86
N TYR A 338 -20.98 18.93 -0.48
CA TYR A 338 -20.38 18.09 0.56
C TYR A 338 -21.19 18.14 1.86
N ARG A 339 -21.54 19.35 2.31
CA ARG A 339 -22.39 19.56 3.49
C ARG A 339 -23.75 18.88 3.33
N GLU A 340 -24.42 19.05 2.19
CA GLU A 340 -25.72 18.42 1.94
C GLU A 340 -25.66 16.89 2.07
N MET A 341 -24.64 16.27 1.48
CA MET A 341 -24.48 14.81 1.52
C MET A 341 -24.15 14.25 2.91
N ARG A 342 -23.48 15.03 3.77
CA ARG A 342 -23.07 14.59 5.11
C ARG A 342 -24.12 14.88 6.19
N LYS A 343 -25.18 15.64 5.90
CA LYS A 343 -26.22 16.01 6.89
C LYS A 343 -26.93 14.81 7.50
N ASP A 344 -27.14 13.76 6.72
CA ASP A 344 -27.89 12.58 7.15
C ASP A 344 -27.04 11.57 7.93
N ASP A 345 -25.72 11.78 8.01
CA ASP A 345 -24.80 10.90 8.74
C ASP A 345 -24.74 11.30 10.23
N PRO A 346 -25.06 10.39 11.19
CA PRO A 346 -25.11 10.69 12.62
C PRO A 346 -23.81 11.20 13.29
N GLY A 347 -22.70 11.30 12.56
CA GLY A 347 -21.46 11.96 12.99
C GLY A 347 -20.85 12.90 11.95
N GLY A 348 -21.49 13.06 10.78
CA GLY A 348 -20.94 13.84 9.67
C GLY A 348 -21.01 15.36 9.90
N MET A 349 -21.91 15.82 10.75
CA MET A 349 -22.14 17.26 10.92
C MET A 349 -20.99 17.98 11.65
N ASP A 350 -20.31 17.33 12.59
CA ASP A 350 -19.13 17.91 13.25
C ASP A 350 -17.96 18.07 12.27
N GLU A 351 -17.74 17.03 11.46
CA GLU A 351 -16.74 17.03 10.40
C GLU A 351 -17.01 18.14 9.39
N VAL A 352 -18.27 18.33 9.01
CA VAL A 352 -18.67 19.40 8.09
C VAL A 352 -18.40 20.78 8.66
N GLU A 353 -18.84 21.05 9.89
CA GLU A 353 -18.60 22.35 10.52
C GLU A 353 -17.08 22.57 10.72
N PHE A 354 -16.33 21.55 11.13
CA PHE A 354 -14.86 21.65 11.25
C PHE A 354 -14.17 21.96 9.90
N ASN A 355 -14.58 21.30 8.82
CA ASN A 355 -13.97 21.43 7.49
C ASN A 355 -14.38 22.74 6.75
N PHE A 356 -15.37 23.49 7.25
CA PHE A 356 -15.85 24.69 6.60
C PHE A 356 -14.98 25.91 6.92
N VAL A 357 -13.85 26.04 6.21
CA VAL A 357 -12.85 27.09 6.43
C VAL A 357 -12.64 27.98 5.20
N GLY A 358 -12.33 29.26 5.43
CA GLY A 358 -11.96 30.21 4.37
C GLY A 358 -11.91 31.67 4.81
N LEU A 359 -12.71 32.06 5.80
CA LEU A 359 -12.72 33.40 6.40
C LEU A 359 -12.71 33.27 7.92
N HIS A 360 -11.78 33.93 8.61
CA HIS A 360 -11.61 33.82 10.07
C HIS A 360 -12.92 34.05 10.84
N SER A 361 -13.69 35.07 10.47
CA SER A 361 -14.96 35.40 11.13
C SER A 361 -16.07 34.35 10.93
N LEU A 362 -16.04 33.61 9.82
CA LEU A 362 -16.94 32.50 9.57
C LEU A 362 -16.44 31.23 10.25
N ALA A 363 -15.14 30.97 10.20
CA ALA A 363 -14.50 29.81 10.84
C ALA A 363 -14.75 29.78 12.35
N VAL A 364 -14.73 30.94 13.03
CA VAL A 364 -15.07 31.03 14.47
C VAL A 364 -16.45 30.43 14.76
N LYS A 365 -17.48 30.82 14.00
CA LYS A 365 -18.85 30.31 14.20
C LYS A 365 -18.96 28.81 13.99
N HIS A 366 -18.20 28.30 13.02
CA HIS A 366 -18.17 26.87 12.72
C HIS A 366 -17.45 26.08 13.81
N TYR A 367 -16.30 26.56 14.31
CA TYR A 367 -15.61 25.92 15.43
C TYR A 367 -16.42 25.98 16.73
N GLU A 368 -17.08 27.10 17.02
CA GLU A 368 -17.99 27.22 18.17
C GLU A 368 -19.11 26.17 18.12
N ARG A 369 -19.72 25.94 16.95
CA ARG A 369 -20.73 24.88 16.77
C ARG A 369 -20.17 23.48 17.01
N VAL A 370 -18.95 23.20 16.54
CA VAL A 370 -18.29 21.90 16.82
C VAL A 370 -18.13 21.69 18.32
N LEU A 371 -17.75 22.74 19.06
CA LEU A 371 -17.63 22.68 20.52
C LEU A 371 -19.00 22.48 21.20
N GLU A 372 -20.04 23.19 20.77
CA GLU A 372 -21.42 23.01 21.28
C GLU A 372 -21.94 21.57 21.05
N MET A 373 -21.68 21.02 19.87
CA MET A 373 -22.06 19.65 19.52
C MET A 373 -21.27 18.61 20.33
N ALA A 374 -19.98 18.84 20.56
CA ALA A 374 -19.19 18.00 21.45
C ALA A 374 -19.72 18.05 22.89
N GLU A 375 -20.03 19.23 23.44
CA GLU A 375 -20.62 19.36 24.78
C GLU A 375 -21.94 18.61 24.91
N ALA A 376 -22.78 18.61 23.87
CA ALA A 376 -24.02 17.84 23.86
C ALA A 376 -23.76 16.31 23.91
N ARG A 377 -22.74 15.82 23.22
CA ARG A 377 -22.35 14.40 23.23
C ARG A 377 -21.68 13.98 24.53
N THR A 378 -20.80 14.81 25.08
CA THR A 378 -20.11 14.52 26.35
C THR A 378 -21.10 14.33 27.50
N LYS A 379 -22.29 14.97 27.44
CA LYS A 379 -23.39 14.72 28.41
C LYS A 379 -23.94 13.30 28.34
N THR A 380 -23.94 12.68 27.16
CA THR A 380 -24.40 11.29 26.95
C THR A 380 -23.28 10.26 27.11
N ASN A 381 -22.06 10.59 26.65
CA ASN A 381 -20.88 9.75 26.73
C ASN A 381 -19.65 10.62 27.02
N PRO A 382 -19.11 10.61 28.25
CA PRO A 382 -17.96 11.45 28.63
C PRO A 382 -16.69 11.26 27.79
N ASN A 383 -16.56 10.11 27.12
CA ASN A 383 -15.38 9.79 26.31
C ASN A 383 -15.52 10.24 24.84
N ASP A 384 -16.71 10.64 24.40
CA ASP A 384 -16.95 11.12 23.04
C ASP A 384 -16.73 12.63 22.94
N MET A 385 -15.50 13.00 22.62
CA MET A 385 -15.06 14.40 22.46
C MET A 385 -15.07 14.84 20.99
N GLY A 386 -15.40 13.97 20.04
CA GLY A 386 -15.40 14.25 18.61
C GLY A 386 -14.14 14.99 18.14
N LEU A 387 -14.35 16.09 17.41
CA LEU A 387 -13.30 17.00 16.89
C LEU A 387 -13.09 18.25 17.78
N ALA A 388 -13.53 18.20 19.04
CA ALA A 388 -13.51 19.37 19.91
C ALA A 388 -12.10 19.88 20.20
N LYS A 389 -11.13 18.97 20.34
CA LYS A 389 -9.73 19.34 20.62
C LYS A 389 -9.12 20.06 19.43
N GLU A 390 -9.32 19.54 18.22
CA GLU A 390 -8.84 20.12 16.97
C GLU A 390 -9.50 21.46 16.70
N ALA A 391 -10.82 21.57 16.90
CA ALA A 391 -11.56 22.81 16.76
C ALA A 391 -11.11 23.86 17.79
N ALA A 392 -10.95 23.49 19.06
CA ALA A 392 -10.46 24.38 20.11
C ALA A 392 -9.02 24.86 19.83
N TYR A 393 -8.17 24.00 19.29
CA TYR A 393 -6.81 24.36 18.89
C TYR A 393 -6.83 25.38 17.73
N ASN A 394 -7.61 25.13 16.68
CA ASN A 394 -7.71 26.08 15.57
C ASN A 394 -8.33 27.42 16.01
N LEU A 395 -9.35 27.39 16.88
CA LEU A 395 -10.00 28.58 17.40
C LEU A 395 -9.08 29.40 18.32
N SER A 396 -8.27 28.73 19.15
CA SER A 396 -7.30 29.42 20.00
C SER A 396 -6.23 30.14 19.18
N LEU A 397 -5.79 29.56 18.05
CA LEU A 397 -4.88 30.24 17.11
C LEU A 397 -5.51 31.52 16.54
N ILE A 398 -6.79 31.48 16.17
CA ILE A 398 -7.52 32.68 15.72
C ILE A 398 -7.54 33.74 16.82
N PHE A 399 -7.92 33.36 18.05
CA PHE A 399 -8.00 34.31 19.17
C PHE A 399 -6.64 34.90 19.55
N VAL A 400 -5.56 34.12 19.51
CA VAL A 400 -4.20 34.64 19.72
C VAL A 400 -3.84 35.63 18.61
N MET A 401 -4.12 35.30 17.35
CA MET A 401 -3.82 36.17 16.21
C MET A 401 -4.61 37.48 16.25
N THR A 402 -5.85 37.47 16.75
CA THR A 402 -6.69 38.68 16.90
C THR A 402 -6.46 39.43 18.21
N GLY A 403 -5.60 38.93 19.11
CA GLY A 403 -5.30 39.55 20.41
C GLY A 403 -6.29 39.27 21.54
N ALA A 404 -7.24 38.33 21.36
CA ALA A 404 -8.22 37.91 22.35
C ALA A 404 -7.65 36.80 23.26
N THR A 405 -6.51 37.06 23.91
CA THR A 405 -5.78 36.06 24.71
C THR A 405 -6.59 35.43 25.86
N PRO A 406 -7.51 36.11 26.57
CA PRO A 406 -8.27 35.47 27.65
C PRO A 406 -9.20 34.37 27.13
N LEU A 407 -9.77 34.55 25.93
CA LEU A 407 -10.63 33.54 25.32
C LEU A 407 -9.81 32.31 24.91
N ALA A 408 -8.61 32.52 24.35
CA ALA A 408 -7.69 31.42 24.05
C ALA A 408 -7.30 30.63 25.31
N GLU A 409 -6.99 31.31 26.42
CA GLU A 409 -6.66 30.67 27.70
C GLU A 409 -7.82 29.81 28.23
N SER A 410 -9.06 30.30 28.09
CA SER A 410 -10.24 29.53 28.48
C SER A 410 -10.40 28.24 27.67
N LEU A 411 -10.12 28.28 26.36
CA LEU A 411 -10.15 27.10 25.50
C LEU A 411 -9.05 26.10 25.87
N TYR A 412 -7.83 26.58 26.14
CA TYR A 412 -6.72 25.72 26.54
C TYR A 412 -7.05 24.93 27.82
N ARG A 413 -7.57 25.63 28.85
CA ARG A 413 -7.93 25.01 30.12
C ARG A 413 -9.08 24.02 30.01
N ARG A 414 -10.02 24.25 29.10
CA ARG A 414 -11.24 23.46 28.99
C ARG A 414 -11.09 22.22 28.11
N TRP A 415 -10.39 22.35 26.98
CA TRP A 415 -10.37 21.32 25.93
C TRP A 415 -8.98 20.72 25.68
N LEU A 416 -7.91 21.43 26.01
CA LEU A 416 -6.54 21.09 25.61
C LEU A 416 -5.62 20.77 26.80
N SER A 417 -6.16 20.67 28.01
CA SER A 417 -5.42 20.14 29.15
C SER A 417 -5.20 18.63 28.98
N LEU A 418 -3.99 18.18 29.30
CA LEU A 418 -3.59 16.76 29.24
C LEU A 418 -4.23 15.93 30.34
#